data_AF-A0A2S6SGQ6-F1
#
_entry.id   AF-A0A2S6SGQ6-F1
#
_cell.length_a   1.000
_cell.length_b   1.000
_cell.length_c   1.000
_cell.angle_alpha   90.00
_cell.angle_beta   90.00
_cell.angle_gamma   90.00
#
_symmetry.space_group_name_H-M   'P 1'
#
loop_
_entity.id
_entity.type
_entity.pdbx_description
1 polymer ?
#
loop_
_entity_poly.entity_id
_entity_poly.type
_entity_poly.pdbx_seq_one_letter_code
_entity_poly.pdbx_strand_id
1 'polypeptide(L)'
;MDQNLIQLAEKTLIFLKKNSWSSLEINDVYSFSKLNKKKFEGKIKRKIDLINNIISFFDHKLIKDSKNIEQSSSKDMIFELIMLRFDILQNYRKQILNIYNSIKSKPQTIVMMLPSFLESMIMMAKISNISLKGIKGSIKIKGLLIIYFSSFLVWSRDNTSSLEKTMMSLDKYLNQAEKLLKVVGK
;
A
#
# COMPACT_ATOMS: atom_id res chain seq x y z
N MET A 1 -0.68 15.08 2.31
CA MET A 1 -1.65 14.47 3.24
C MET A 1 -1.84 15.39 4.44
N ASP A 2 -3.06 15.52 4.97
CA ASP A 2 -3.36 16.34 6.16
C ASP A 2 -2.64 15.82 7.42
N GLN A 3 -2.16 16.73 8.28
CA GLN A 3 -1.35 16.37 9.44
C GLN A 3 -2.14 15.58 10.50
N ASN A 4 -3.44 15.87 10.69
CA ASN A 4 -4.26 15.09 11.62
C ASN A 4 -4.49 13.67 11.10
N LEU A 5 -4.67 13.50 9.78
CA LEU A 5 -4.78 12.18 9.15
C LEU A 5 -3.50 11.36 9.29
N ILE A 6 -2.34 11.98 9.10
CA ILE A 6 -1.02 11.34 9.34
C ILE A 6 -0.93 10.85 10.78
N GLN A 7 -1.23 11.72 11.74
CA GLN A 7 -1.17 11.40 13.16
C GLN A 7 -2.17 10.28 13.54
N LEU A 8 -3.39 10.33 12.98
CA LEU A 8 -4.40 9.30 13.23
C LEU A 8 -3.97 7.93 12.69
N ALA A 9 -3.40 7.87 11.47
CA ALA A 9 -2.91 6.62 10.89
C ALA A 9 -1.80 6.01 11.74
N GLU A 10 -0.83 6.84 12.16
CA GLU A 10 0.26 6.39 13.02
C GLU A 10 -0.25 5.90 14.38
N LYS A 11 -1.17 6.63 15.03
CA LYS A 11 -1.78 6.22 16.30
C LYS A 11 -2.61 4.94 16.15
N THR A 12 -3.30 4.76 15.03
CA THR A 12 -4.03 3.51 14.72
C THR A 12 -3.06 2.34 14.64
N LEU A 13 -1.93 2.49 13.93
CA LEU A 13 -0.90 1.46 13.87
C LEU A 13 -0.30 1.18 15.25
N ILE A 14 0.02 2.20 16.05
CA ILE A 14 0.52 2.00 17.42
C ILE A 14 -0.48 1.21 18.27
N PHE A 15 -1.77 1.55 18.19
CA PHE A 15 -2.84 0.85 18.89
C PHE A 15 -2.89 -0.65 18.50
N LEU A 16 -2.71 -0.95 17.21
CA LEU A 16 -2.70 -2.31 16.68
C LEU A 16 -1.45 -3.14 17.04
N LYS A 17 -0.44 -2.57 17.73
CA LYS A 17 0.67 -3.35 18.29
C LYS A 17 0.21 -4.33 19.36
N LYS A 18 -0.82 -3.95 20.12
CA LYS A 18 -1.35 -4.70 21.27
C LYS A 18 -2.81 -5.13 21.12
N ASN A 19 -3.56 -4.54 20.19
CA ASN A 19 -4.99 -4.81 19.99
C ASN A 19 -5.28 -5.44 18.63
N SER A 20 -6.29 -6.30 18.54
CA SER A 20 -6.71 -6.92 17.27
C SER A 20 -7.44 -5.92 16.37
N TRP A 21 -7.17 -5.95 15.07
CA TRP A 21 -7.98 -5.21 14.10
C TRP A 21 -9.44 -5.66 14.15
N SER A 22 -9.74 -6.93 14.42
CA SER A 22 -11.11 -7.44 14.39
C SER A 22 -12.01 -6.80 15.43
N SER A 23 -11.51 -6.59 16.66
CA SER A 23 -12.27 -5.97 17.76
C SER A 23 -12.19 -4.45 17.82
N LEU A 24 -11.33 -3.82 17.02
CA LEU A 24 -11.13 -2.36 17.04
C LEU A 24 -12.41 -1.60 16.67
N GLU A 25 -12.78 -0.62 17.48
CA GLU A 25 -13.75 0.41 17.13
C GLU A 25 -13.07 1.75 16.80
N ILE A 26 -13.73 2.58 15.99
CA ILE A 26 -13.19 3.89 15.60
C ILE A 26 -13.01 4.78 16.84
N ASN A 27 -13.93 4.68 17.81
CA ASN A 27 -13.87 5.46 19.03
C ASN A 27 -12.69 5.06 19.92
N ASP A 28 -12.26 3.80 19.91
CA ASP A 28 -11.05 3.36 20.63
C ASP A 28 -9.82 4.11 20.13
N VAL A 29 -9.71 4.27 18.82
CA VAL A 29 -8.60 5.00 18.18
C VAL A 29 -8.63 6.47 18.54
N TYR A 30 -9.81 7.11 18.55
CA TYR A 30 -9.93 8.51 18.96
C TYR A 30 -9.57 8.72 20.44
N SER A 31 -10.08 7.87 21.33
CA SER A 31 -9.77 7.90 22.75
C SER A 31 -8.27 7.67 23.00
N PHE A 32 -7.67 6.68 22.32
CA PHE A 32 -6.25 6.38 22.42
C PHE A 32 -5.36 7.50 21.88
N SER A 33 -5.74 8.10 20.75
CA SER A 33 -4.97 9.16 20.10
C SER A 33 -5.12 10.53 20.76
N LYS A 34 -6.13 10.71 21.62
CA LYS A 34 -6.54 12.01 22.18
C LYS A 34 -6.88 13.05 21.10
N LEU A 35 -7.32 12.59 19.92
CA LEU A 35 -7.68 13.46 18.80
C LEU A 35 -9.18 13.75 18.79
N ASN A 36 -9.53 15.01 18.54
CA ASN A 36 -10.93 15.40 18.41
C ASN A 36 -11.49 14.99 17.05
N LYS A 37 -12.52 14.13 17.04
CA LYS A 37 -13.23 13.66 15.84
C LYS A 37 -13.69 14.80 14.93
N LYS A 38 -14.04 15.97 15.46
CA LYS A 38 -14.46 17.15 14.68
C LYS A 38 -13.37 17.63 13.70
N LYS A 39 -12.09 17.41 13.99
CA LYS A 39 -10.96 17.80 13.11
C LYS A 39 -10.89 17.01 11.80
N PHE A 40 -11.65 15.92 11.69
CA PHE A 40 -11.58 15.03 10.53
C PHE A 40 -12.70 15.28 9.51
N GLU A 41 -13.60 16.24 9.73
CA GLU A 41 -14.62 16.67 8.75
C GLU A 41 -15.43 15.51 8.14
N GLY A 42 -15.64 14.43 8.89
CA GLY A 42 -16.33 13.23 8.39
C GLY A 42 -15.53 12.39 7.40
N LYS A 43 -14.21 12.58 7.27
CA LYS A 43 -13.32 11.72 6.46
C LYS A 43 -13.19 10.30 7.04
N ILE A 44 -13.45 10.13 8.34
CA ILE A 44 -13.44 8.83 9.04
C ILE A 44 -14.83 8.58 9.63
N LYS A 45 -15.65 7.79 8.93
CA LYS A 45 -17.03 7.43 9.34
C LYS A 45 -17.16 5.95 9.64
N ARG A 46 -16.42 5.12 8.92
CA ARG A 46 -16.46 3.66 8.96
C ARG A 46 -15.07 3.11 9.24
N LYS A 47 -15.01 1.90 9.77
CA LYS A 47 -13.75 1.21 10.09
C LYS A 47 -12.85 1.06 8.86
N ILE A 48 -13.43 0.93 7.66
CA ILE A 48 -12.69 0.90 6.39
C ILE A 48 -11.94 2.21 6.10
N ASP A 49 -12.46 3.34 6.57
CA ASP A 49 -11.83 4.65 6.33
C ASP A 49 -10.51 4.77 7.12
N LEU A 50 -10.37 4.06 8.25
CA LEU A 50 -9.09 3.92 8.94
C LEU A 50 -8.06 3.14 8.09
N ILE A 51 -8.49 2.09 7.37
CA ILE A 51 -7.59 1.37 6.46
C ILE A 51 -7.17 2.29 5.30
N ASN A 52 -8.12 2.98 4.68
CA ASN A 52 -7.81 3.93 3.60
C ASN A 52 -6.86 5.03 4.07
N ASN A 53 -7.03 5.53 5.30
CA ASN A 53 -6.10 6.48 5.92
C ASN A 53 -4.69 5.88 6.12
N ILE A 54 -4.60 4.62 6.55
CA ILE A 54 -3.32 3.91 6.68
C ILE A 54 -2.64 3.71 5.33
N ILE A 55 -3.37 3.35 4.27
CA ILE A 55 -2.83 3.23 2.90
C ILE A 55 -2.25 4.58 2.47
N SER A 56 -3.02 5.67 2.61
CA SER A 56 -2.57 7.02 2.26
C SER A 56 -1.36 7.47 3.10
N PHE A 57 -1.27 7.03 4.36
CA PHE A 57 -0.11 7.30 5.21
C PHE A 57 1.16 6.64 4.69
N PHE A 58 1.08 5.39 4.24
CA PHE A 58 2.21 4.71 3.61
C PHE A 58 2.58 5.33 2.26
N ASP A 59 1.60 5.77 1.46
CA ASP A 59 1.85 6.52 0.22
C ASP A 59 2.59 7.82 0.51
N HIS A 60 2.18 8.56 1.55
CA HIS A 60 2.82 9.79 1.97
C HIS A 60 4.26 9.58 2.46
N LYS A 61 4.53 8.48 3.19
CA LYS A 61 5.90 8.08 3.55
C LYS A 61 6.72 7.73 2.33
N LEU A 62 6.18 6.91 1.43
CA LEU A 62 6.85 6.52 0.21
C LEU A 62 7.27 7.73 -0.64
N ILE A 63 6.38 8.71 -0.85
CA ILE A 63 6.70 9.93 -1.61
C ILE A 63 7.85 10.73 -0.96
N LYS A 64 7.91 10.75 0.37
CA LYS A 64 9.00 11.44 1.08
C LYS A 64 10.33 10.72 0.91
N ASP A 65 10.30 9.39 0.98
CA ASP A 65 11.50 8.55 0.94
C ASP A 65 11.97 8.31 -0.51
N SER A 66 11.09 8.45 -1.50
CA SER A 66 11.37 8.24 -2.93
C SER A 66 12.15 9.38 -3.60
N LYS A 67 12.53 10.43 -2.86
CA LYS A 67 13.22 11.61 -3.43
C LYS A 67 14.58 11.29 -4.06
N ASN A 68 15.21 10.23 -3.59
CA ASN A 68 16.55 9.82 -4.01
C ASN A 68 16.55 8.58 -4.92
N ILE A 69 15.39 8.19 -5.45
CA ILE A 69 15.33 7.07 -6.40
C ILE A 69 16.11 7.45 -7.65
N GLU A 70 17.01 6.55 -8.04
CA GLU A 70 17.87 6.76 -9.20
C GLU A 70 17.04 6.81 -10.48
N GLN A 71 17.39 7.72 -11.38
CA GLN A 71 16.74 7.78 -12.69
C GLN A 71 17.25 6.63 -13.54
N SER A 72 16.35 5.70 -13.87
CA SER A 72 16.65 4.47 -14.59
C SER A 72 15.48 4.09 -15.51
N SER A 73 15.39 2.83 -15.93
CA SER A 73 14.24 2.38 -16.72
C SER A 73 12.97 2.43 -15.86
N SER A 74 11.80 2.64 -16.48
CA SER A 74 10.52 2.62 -15.75
C SER A 74 10.28 1.32 -14.98
N LYS A 75 10.86 0.20 -15.43
CA LYS A 75 10.76 -1.10 -14.76
C LYS A 75 11.59 -1.12 -13.47
N ASP A 76 12.81 -0.61 -13.53
CA ASP A 76 13.71 -0.58 -12.38
C ASP A 76 13.20 0.41 -11.33
N MET A 77 12.73 1.59 -11.77
CA MET A 77 12.12 2.57 -10.87
C MET A 77 10.85 2.06 -10.17
N ILE A 78 9.95 1.35 -10.87
CA ILE A 78 8.74 0.80 -10.23
C ILE A 78 9.08 -0.37 -9.29
N PHE A 79 10.10 -1.15 -9.63
CA PHE A 79 10.63 -2.20 -8.75
C PHE A 79 11.15 -1.58 -7.45
N GLU A 80 12.01 -0.55 -7.54
CA GLU A 80 12.55 0.16 -6.38
C GLU A 80 11.44 0.80 -5.53
N LEU A 81 10.45 1.46 -6.14
CA LEU A 81 9.32 2.04 -5.42
C LEU A 81 8.51 1.00 -4.62
N ILE A 82 8.24 -0.16 -5.22
CA ILE A 82 7.49 -1.22 -4.54
C ILE A 82 8.34 -1.87 -3.43
N MET A 83 9.64 -2.07 -3.66
CA MET A 83 10.57 -2.55 -2.61
C MET A 83 10.66 -1.57 -1.45
N LEU A 84 10.87 -0.28 -1.73
CA LEU A 84 10.89 0.79 -0.74
C LEU A 84 9.59 0.83 0.06
N ARG A 85 8.44 0.62 -0.60
CA ARG A 85 7.16 0.49 0.10
C ARG A 85 7.15 -0.69 1.06
N PHE A 86 7.64 -1.86 0.67
CA PHE A 86 7.75 -3.02 1.56
C PHE A 86 8.70 -2.75 2.74
N ASP A 87 9.80 -2.04 2.52
CA ASP A 87 10.71 -1.62 3.60
C ASP A 87 10.02 -0.68 4.59
N ILE A 88 9.23 0.28 4.11
CA ILE A 88 8.42 1.15 4.98
C ILE A 88 7.41 0.30 5.78
N LEU A 89 6.78 -0.69 5.15
CA LEU A 89 5.84 -1.59 5.83
C LEU A 89 6.53 -2.46 6.90
N GLN A 90 7.81 -2.80 6.75
CA GLN A 90 8.55 -3.58 7.76
C GLN A 90 8.56 -2.89 9.13
N ASN A 91 8.64 -1.55 9.16
CA ASN A 91 8.55 -0.76 10.40
C ASN A 91 7.23 -0.96 11.18
N TYR A 92 6.20 -1.47 10.50
CA TYR A 92 4.87 -1.74 11.06
C TYR A 92 4.39 -3.17 10.76
N ARG A 93 5.30 -4.12 10.51
CA ARG A 93 4.97 -5.47 10.01
C ARG A 93 3.88 -6.15 10.82
N LYS A 94 4.03 -6.19 12.15
CA LYS A 94 3.06 -6.86 13.06
C LYS A 94 1.65 -6.29 12.92
N GLN A 95 1.54 -4.97 12.80
CA GLN A 95 0.28 -4.24 12.67
C GLN A 95 -0.37 -4.49 11.31
N ILE A 96 0.43 -4.48 10.24
CA ILE A 96 -0.03 -4.77 8.88
C ILE A 96 -0.53 -6.21 8.78
N LEU A 97 0.21 -7.16 9.34
CA LEU A 97 -0.21 -8.56 9.38
C LEU A 97 -1.45 -8.77 10.26
N ASN A 98 -1.62 -7.99 11.33
CA ASN A 98 -2.83 -7.98 12.16
C ASN A 98 -4.07 -7.54 11.34
N ILE A 99 -3.96 -6.44 10.59
CA ILE A 99 -5.02 -6.00 9.67
C ILE A 99 -5.28 -7.07 8.61
N TYR A 100 -4.25 -7.51 7.89
CA TYR A 100 -4.36 -8.48 6.81
C TYR A 100 -5.01 -9.79 7.26
N ASN A 101 -4.55 -10.39 8.37
CA ASN A 101 -5.12 -11.63 8.88
C ASN A 101 -6.59 -11.48 9.29
N SER A 102 -7.03 -10.28 9.67
CA SER A 102 -8.41 -9.98 10.04
C SER A 102 -9.34 -9.73 8.85
N ILE A 103 -8.79 -9.45 7.66
CA ILE A 103 -9.57 -9.12 6.45
C ILE A 103 -9.39 -10.11 5.29
N LYS A 104 -8.38 -11.00 5.32
CA LYS A 104 -8.08 -11.94 4.22
C LYS A 104 -9.24 -12.88 3.84
N SER A 105 -10.15 -13.16 4.78
CA SER A 105 -11.37 -13.96 4.56
C SER A 105 -12.62 -13.10 4.29
N LYS A 106 -12.47 -11.77 4.18
CA LYS A 106 -13.57 -10.81 4.02
C LYS A 106 -13.47 -10.11 2.65
N PRO A 107 -13.96 -10.74 1.57
CA PRO A 107 -13.77 -10.22 0.20
C PRO A 107 -14.35 -8.81 0.03
N GLN A 108 -15.47 -8.50 0.70
CA GLN A 108 -16.09 -7.17 0.65
C GLN A 108 -15.15 -6.07 1.16
N THR A 109 -14.44 -6.30 2.28
CA THR A 109 -13.48 -5.33 2.81
C THR A 109 -12.31 -5.11 1.84
N ILE A 110 -11.81 -6.18 1.24
CA ILE A 110 -10.73 -6.10 0.24
C ILE A 110 -11.18 -5.26 -0.95
N VAL A 111 -12.38 -5.52 -1.49
CA VAL A 111 -12.96 -4.75 -2.62
C VAL A 111 -13.08 -3.27 -2.28
N MET A 112 -13.54 -2.92 -1.07
CA MET A 112 -13.67 -1.53 -0.65
C MET A 112 -12.34 -0.79 -0.53
N MET A 113 -11.20 -1.50 -0.40
CA MET A 113 -9.87 -0.90 -0.32
C MET A 113 -9.19 -0.73 -1.69
N LEU A 114 -9.68 -1.41 -2.73
CA LEU A 114 -9.07 -1.38 -4.06
C LEU A 114 -8.91 0.04 -4.64
N PRO A 115 -9.88 0.96 -4.49
CA PRO A 115 -9.70 2.34 -4.99
C PRO A 115 -8.47 3.03 -4.40
N SER A 116 -8.23 2.88 -3.09
CA SER A 116 -7.07 3.47 -2.42
C SER A 116 -5.75 2.89 -2.95
N PHE A 117 -5.69 1.58 -3.19
CA PHE A 117 -4.50 0.95 -3.77
C PHE A 117 -4.30 1.29 -5.25
N LEU A 118 -5.37 1.49 -6.02
CA LEU A 118 -5.28 1.97 -7.40
C LEU A 118 -4.65 3.37 -7.45
N GLU A 119 -5.03 4.26 -6.53
CA GLU A 119 -4.36 5.56 -6.39
C GLU A 119 -2.88 5.41 -6.04
N SER A 120 -2.52 4.47 -5.15
CA SER A 120 -1.11 4.17 -4.88
C SER A 120 -0.36 3.70 -6.14
N MET A 121 -0.97 2.85 -6.97
CA MET A 121 -0.37 2.38 -8.23
C MET A 121 -0.22 3.52 -9.25
N ILE A 122 -1.22 4.40 -9.37
CA ILE A 122 -1.16 5.58 -10.24
C ILE A 122 -0.03 6.51 -9.79
N MET A 123 0.07 6.76 -8.48
CA MET A 123 1.13 7.58 -7.90
C MET A 123 2.52 7.00 -8.19
N MET A 124 2.75 5.72 -7.90
CA MET A 124 4.04 5.08 -8.15
C MET A 124 4.37 5.01 -9.65
N ALA A 125 3.39 4.74 -10.51
CA ALA A 125 3.57 4.74 -11.95
C ALA A 125 3.96 6.12 -12.51
N LYS A 126 3.44 7.21 -11.93
CA LYS A 126 3.85 8.57 -12.30
C LYS A 126 5.30 8.84 -11.89
N ILE A 127 5.71 8.42 -10.68
CA ILE A 127 7.08 8.60 -10.21
C ILE A 127 8.08 7.80 -11.07
N SER A 128 7.70 6.60 -11.52
CA SER A 128 8.53 5.74 -12.38
C SER A 128 8.39 6.01 -13.88
N ASN A 129 7.82 7.15 -14.29
CA ASN A 129 7.67 7.55 -15.69
C ASN A 129 6.86 6.55 -16.57
N ILE A 130 6.01 5.71 -15.97
CA ILE A 130 5.14 4.80 -16.71
C ILE A 130 4.00 5.60 -17.35
N SER A 131 3.93 5.61 -18.69
CA SER A 131 2.83 6.26 -19.41
C SER A 131 1.46 5.65 -19.08
N LEU A 132 0.54 6.51 -18.63
CA LEU A 132 -0.83 6.18 -18.22
C LEU A 132 -1.90 6.56 -19.27
N LYS A 133 -1.50 6.81 -20.52
CA LYS A 133 -2.42 7.26 -21.58
C LYS A 133 -3.31 6.12 -22.08
N GLY A 134 -4.60 6.43 -22.22
CA GLY A 134 -5.61 5.56 -22.85
C GLY A 134 -5.77 4.19 -22.20
N ILE A 135 -6.32 3.24 -22.96
CA ILE A 135 -6.64 1.87 -22.49
C ILE A 135 -5.38 1.14 -22.00
N LYS A 136 -4.24 1.31 -22.69
CA LYS A 136 -2.96 0.72 -22.28
C LYS A 136 -2.54 1.20 -20.89
N GLY A 137 -2.77 2.48 -20.56
CA GLY A 137 -2.55 3.01 -19.22
C GLY A 137 -3.39 2.32 -18.15
N SER A 138 -4.70 2.16 -18.39
CA SER A 138 -5.60 1.46 -17.46
C SER A 138 -5.20 0.00 -17.24
N ILE A 139 -4.76 -0.71 -18.29
CA ILE A 139 -4.24 -2.08 -18.19
C ILE A 139 -3.00 -2.12 -17.31
N LYS A 140 -2.04 -1.20 -17.50
CA LYS A 140 -0.81 -1.13 -16.69
C LYS A 140 -1.11 -0.91 -15.21
N ILE A 141 -2.02 0.01 -14.87
CA ILE A 141 -2.39 0.26 -13.46
C ILE A 141 -2.99 -0.98 -12.80
N LYS A 142 -3.91 -1.67 -13.49
CA LYS A 142 -4.50 -2.91 -12.97
C LYS A 142 -3.45 -4.04 -12.86
N GLY A 143 -2.53 -4.13 -13.82
CA GLY A 143 -1.40 -5.04 -13.77
C GLY A 143 -0.49 -4.78 -12.56
N LEU A 144 -0.12 -3.51 -12.32
CA LEU A 144 0.66 -3.12 -11.16
C LEU A 144 -0.06 -3.44 -9.85
N LEU A 145 -1.38 -3.26 -9.78
CA LEU A 145 -2.17 -3.63 -8.61
C LEU A 145 -2.08 -5.13 -8.32
N ILE A 146 -2.21 -5.97 -9.35
CA ILE A 146 -2.08 -7.43 -9.24
C ILE A 146 -0.67 -7.79 -8.78
N ILE A 147 0.36 -7.25 -9.42
CA ILE A 147 1.77 -7.48 -9.07
C ILE A 147 2.02 -7.11 -7.61
N TYR A 148 1.57 -5.93 -7.18
CA TYR A 148 1.72 -5.46 -5.81
C TYR A 148 1.09 -6.42 -4.80
N PHE A 149 -0.16 -6.86 -5.04
CA PHE A 149 -0.81 -7.81 -4.12
C PHE A 149 -0.16 -9.20 -4.15
N SER A 150 0.24 -9.69 -5.32
CA SER A 150 0.97 -10.96 -5.46
C SER A 150 2.30 -10.92 -4.69
N SER A 151 3.06 -9.83 -4.79
CA SER A 151 4.28 -9.62 -4.02
C SER A 151 4.01 -9.41 -2.53
N PHE A 152 2.93 -8.72 -2.16
CA PHE A 152 2.51 -8.56 -0.75
C PHE A 152 2.22 -9.91 -0.10
N LEU A 153 1.60 -10.85 -0.82
CA LEU A 153 1.38 -12.21 -0.30
C LEU A 153 2.69 -12.94 -0.01
N VAL A 154 3.72 -12.74 -0.84
CA VAL A 154 5.07 -13.28 -0.59
C VAL A 154 5.69 -12.57 0.61
N TRP A 155 5.69 -11.24 0.63
CA TRP A 155 6.19 -10.42 1.75
C TRP A 155 5.58 -10.80 3.09
N SER A 156 4.28 -11.12 3.10
CA SER A 156 3.56 -11.50 4.33
C SER A 156 4.07 -12.82 4.95
N ARG A 157 4.78 -13.63 4.16
CA ARG A 157 5.37 -14.92 4.56
C ARG A 157 6.90 -14.87 4.61
N ASP A 158 7.50 -13.85 4.01
CA ASP A 158 8.94 -13.63 4.02
C ASP A 158 9.36 -12.95 5.32
N ASN A 159 9.87 -13.74 6.26
CA ASN A 159 10.23 -13.28 7.60
C ASN A 159 11.70 -12.87 7.73
N THR A 160 12.46 -12.84 6.62
CA THR A 160 13.85 -12.37 6.63
C THR A 160 13.89 -10.84 6.68
N SER A 161 14.99 -10.29 7.17
CA SER A 161 15.25 -8.85 7.10
C SER A 161 15.58 -8.40 5.68
N SER A 162 16.20 -9.26 4.87
CA SER A 162 16.64 -8.96 3.50
C SER A 162 15.49 -8.94 2.47
N LEU A 163 14.34 -9.53 2.79
CA LEU A 163 13.19 -9.65 1.89
C LEU A 163 13.53 -10.28 0.52
N GLU A 164 14.56 -11.13 0.45
CA GLU A 164 15.05 -11.73 -0.79
C GLU A 164 13.96 -12.46 -1.58
N LYS A 165 13.08 -13.22 -0.90
CA LYS A 165 11.99 -13.95 -1.59
C LYS A 165 10.98 -12.98 -2.18
N THR A 166 10.67 -11.91 -1.43
CA THR A 166 9.79 -10.82 -1.88
C THR A 166 10.37 -10.15 -3.12
N MET A 167 11.65 -9.77 -3.05
CA MET A 167 12.40 -9.12 -4.12
C MET A 167 12.40 -9.97 -5.39
N MET A 168 12.80 -11.23 -5.29
CA MET A 168 12.82 -12.16 -6.43
C MET A 168 11.43 -12.36 -7.04
N SER A 169 10.39 -12.44 -6.20
CA SER A 169 9.01 -12.59 -6.70
C SER A 169 8.54 -11.35 -7.46
N LEU A 170 8.84 -10.15 -6.94
CA LEU A 170 8.50 -8.89 -7.57
C LEU A 170 9.18 -8.73 -8.93
N ASP A 171 10.49 -8.94 -9.01
CA ASP A 171 11.24 -8.89 -10.26
C ASP A 171 10.64 -9.88 -11.29
N LYS A 172 10.39 -11.12 -10.87
CA LYS A 172 9.75 -12.14 -11.71
C LYS A 172 8.40 -11.66 -12.26
N TYR A 173 7.52 -11.09 -11.42
CA TYR A 173 6.20 -10.64 -11.86
C TYR A 173 6.26 -9.43 -12.81
N LEU A 174 7.16 -8.47 -12.56
CA LEU A 174 7.38 -7.34 -13.45
C LEU A 174 7.93 -7.79 -14.82
N ASN A 175 8.90 -8.72 -14.83
CA ASN A 175 9.44 -9.30 -16.06
C ASN A 175 8.37 -10.08 -16.85
N GLN A 176 7.45 -10.78 -16.17
CA GLN A 176 6.32 -11.44 -16.83
C GLN A 176 5.35 -10.43 -17.44
N ALA A 177 5.01 -9.36 -16.72
CA ALA A 177 4.12 -8.32 -17.22
C ALA A 177 4.70 -7.61 -18.46
N GLU A 178 6.01 -7.33 -18.46
CA GLU A 178 6.69 -6.73 -19.61
C GLU A 178 6.60 -7.63 -20.85
N LYS A 179 6.82 -8.95 -20.69
CA LYS A 179 6.67 -9.93 -21.77
C LYS A 179 5.24 -9.96 -22.32
N LEU A 180 4.23 -9.96 -21.45
CA LEU A 180 2.81 -9.96 -21.85
C LEU A 180 2.44 -8.69 -22.62
N LEU A 181 2.92 -7.52 -22.18
CA LEU A 181 2.66 -6.25 -22.88
C LEU A 181 3.30 -6.20 -24.28
N LYS A 182 4.45 -6.87 -24.48
CA LYS A 182 5.07 -7.00 -25.81
C LYS A 182 4.23 -7.86 -26.76
N VAL A 183 3.48 -8.82 -26.24
CA VAL A 183 2.58 -9.69 -27.03
C VAL A 183 1.26 -9.00 -27.34
N VAL A 184 0.63 -8.36 -26.35
CA VAL A 184 -0.67 -7.67 -26.49
C VAL A 184 -0.54 -6.30 -27.18
N GLY A 185 0.68 -5.78 -27.28
CA GLY A 185 0.99 -4.49 -27.91
C GLY A 185 1.25 -4.55 -29.42
N LYS A 186 1.29 -5.76 -30.01
CA LYS A 186 1.18 -5.98 -31.46
C LYS A 186 -0.28 -5.92 -31.89
#